data_AF-A0A960J3X9-F1
#
_entry.id   AF-A0A960J3X9-F1
#
_cell.length_a   1.000
_cell.length_b   1.000
_cell.length_c   1.000
_cell.angle_alpha   90.00
_cell.angle_beta   90.00
_cell.angle_gamma   90.00
#
_symmetry.space_group_name_H-M   'P 1'
#
loop_
_entity.id
_entity.type
_entity.pdbx_description
1 polymer ?
#
loop_
_entity_poly.entity_id
_entity_poly.type
_entity_poly.pdbx_seq_one_letter_code
_entity_poly.pdbx_strand_id
1 'polypeptide(L)' 'MKTARRALVALGVAGLFAAVLRVRGTGGTPPKGGGWRELSGPDLT' A
#
# COMPACT_ATOMS: atom_id res chain seq x y z
N MET A 1 -31.13 -18.43 4.23
CA MET A 1 -29.87 -19.19 4.01
C MET A 1 -29.05 -18.71 2.79
N LYS A 2 -29.64 -18.51 1.60
CA LYS A 2 -28.90 -18.15 0.37
C LYS A 2 -28.17 -16.79 0.44
N THR A 3 -28.79 -15.79 1.06
CA THR A 3 -28.22 -14.45 1.26
C THR A 3 -27.09 -14.46 2.30
N ALA A 4 -27.30 -15.12 3.44
CA ALA A 4 -26.27 -15.30 4.46
C ALA A 4 -25.01 -15.98 3.91
N ARG A 5 -25.18 -17.06 3.11
CA ARG A 5 -24.06 -17.73 2.44
C ARG A 5 -23.30 -16.80 1.50
N ARG A 6 -24.03 -16.00 0.71
CA ARG A 6 -23.42 -15.00 -0.20
C ARG A 6 -22.68 -13.90 0.57
N ALA A 7 -23.23 -13.44 1.68
CA ALA A 7 -22.59 -12.45 2.54
C ALA A 7 -21.28 -12.98 3.12
N LEU A 8 -21.27 -14.22 3.63
CA LEU A 8 -20.05 -14.86 4.14
C LEU A 8 -18.97 -15.01 3.06
N VAL A 9 -19.36 -15.40 1.84
CA VAL A 9 -18.43 -15.48 0.70
C VAL A 9 -17.89 -14.10 0.33
N ALA A 10 -18.75 -13.08 0.26
CA ALA A 10 -18.33 -11.72 -0.07
C ALA A 10 -17.35 -11.15 0.97
N LEU A 11 -17.63 -11.34 2.26
CA LEU A 11 -16.74 -10.94 3.35
C LEU A 11 -15.40 -11.68 3.30
N GLY A 12 -15.43 -12.99 3.02
CA GLY A 12 -14.20 -13.79 2.88
C GLY A 12 -13.33 -13.30 1.72
N VAL A 13 -13.92 -13.02 0.56
CA VAL A 13 -13.20 -12.50 -0.62
C VAL A 13 -12.62 -11.11 -0.32
N ALA A 14 -13.42 -10.21 0.27
CA ALA A 14 -12.94 -8.88 0.66
C ALA A 14 -11.77 -8.95 1.66
N GLY A 15 -11.87 -9.84 2.65
CA GLY A 15 -10.80 -10.09 3.62
C GLY A 15 -9.52 -10.64 2.98
N LEU A 16 -9.65 -11.54 1.99
CA LEU A 16 -8.51 -12.06 1.24
C LEU A 16 -7.79 -10.95 0.47
N PHE A 17 -8.52 -10.11 -0.25
CA PHE A 17 -7.93 -8.96 -0.95
C PHE A 17 -7.25 -7.99 0.02
N ALA A 18 -7.91 -7.67 1.14
CA ALA A 18 -7.33 -6.82 2.17
C ALA A 18 -6.02 -7.41 2.73
N ALA A 19 -5.97 -8.72 2.99
CA ALA A 19 -4.77 -9.40 3.47
C ALA A 19 -3.64 -9.37 2.42
N VAL A 20 -3.95 -9.64 1.15
CA VAL A 20 -2.96 -9.55 0.06
C VAL A 20 -2.43 -8.14 -0.08
N LEU A 21 -3.30 -7.13 -0.09
CA LEU A 21 -2.89 -5.72 -0.15
C LEU A 21 -2.09 -5.31 1.09
N ARG A 22 -2.42 -5.82 2.28
CA ARG A 22 -1.65 -5.59 3.51
C ARG A 22 -0.24 -6.15 3.37
N VAL A 23 -0.10 -7.40 2.95
CA VAL A 23 1.21 -8.08 2.81
C VAL A 23 2.05 -7.47 1.69
N ARG A 24 1.43 -7.09 0.56
CA ARG A 24 2.14 -6.45 -0.55
C ARG A 24 2.43 -4.96 -0.30
N GLY A 25 1.51 -4.25 0.35
CA GLY A 25 1.62 -2.83 0.70
C GLY A 25 2.51 -2.54 1.91
N THR A 26 2.90 -3.56 2.67
CA THR A 26 3.99 -3.46 3.66
C THR A 26 5.39 -3.48 3.04
N GLY A 27 5.50 -3.56 1.71
CA GLY A 27 6.76 -3.42 0.97
C GLY A 27 7.32 -2.00 1.04
N GLY A 28 7.70 -1.58 2.25
CA GLY A 28 8.31 -0.30 2.57
C GLY A 28 7.36 0.88 2.42
N THR A 29 7.32 1.76 3.42
CA THR A 29 7.20 3.18 3.08
C THR A 29 8.23 3.42 1.98
N PRO A 30 7.85 3.98 0.80
CA PRO A 30 8.83 4.41 -0.19
C PRO A 30 9.90 5.15 0.60
N PRO A 31 11.19 4.80 0.46
CA PRO A 31 12.23 5.50 1.19
C PRO A 31 11.95 6.98 1.01
N LYS A 32 11.68 7.70 2.10
CA LYS A 32 11.71 9.16 2.07
C LYS A 32 13.17 9.60 1.98
N GLY A 33 13.90 8.98 1.05
CA GLY A 33 15.28 9.27 0.71
C GLY A 33 15.23 10.24 -0.45
N GLY A 34 15.61 11.47 -0.17
CA GLY A 34 15.37 12.62 -1.03
C GLY A 34 14.83 13.78 -0.19
N GLY A 35 15.64 14.21 0.79
CA GLY A 35 15.40 15.49 1.42
C GLY A 35 15.67 16.61 0.43
N TRP A 36 15.04 17.76 0.62
CA TRP A 36 15.48 18.99 -0.02
C TRP A 36 16.84 19.36 0.56
N ARG A 37 17.88 19.27 -0.27
CA ARG A 37 19.18 19.88 0.01
C ARG A 37 19.27 21.13 -0.84
N GLU A 38 19.72 22.22 -0.22
CA GLU A 38 20.04 23.45 -0.94
C GLU A 38 21.22 23.17 -1.90
N LEU A 39 20.98 23.40 -3.19
CA LEU A 39 22.03 23.33 -4.22
C LEU A 39 22.92 24.56 -4.06
N SER A 40 24.23 24.35 -4.02
CA SER A 40 25.21 25.43 -3.84
C SER A 40 26.40 25.25 -4.77
N GLY A 41 26.91 26.37 -5.30
CA GLY A 41 28.12 26.38 -6.11
C GLY A 41 27.96 25.62 -7.45
N PRO A 42 28.89 24.70 -7.80
CA PRO A 42 28.89 23.99 -9.09
C PRO A 42 27.64 23.14 -9.36
N ASP A 43 26.87 22.81 -8.33
CA ASP A 43 25.61 22.07 -8.46
C ASP A 43 24.50 22.90 -9.16
N LEU A 44 24.74 24.19 -9.42
CA LEU A 44 23.83 25.12 -10.09
C LEU A 44 24.10 25.32 -11.59
N THR A 45 25.13 24.71 -12.15
CA THR A 45 25.61 24.89 -13.54
C THR A 45 25.66 23.57 -14.28
#